data_AF-M0LW88-F1
#
_entry.id   AF-M0LW88-F1
#
_cell.length_a   1.000
_cell.length_b   1.000
_cell.length_c   1.000
_cell.angle_alpha   90.00
_cell.angle_beta   90.00
_cell.angle_gamma   90.00
#
_symmetry.space_group_name_H-M   'P 1'
#
loop_
_entity.id
_entity.type
_entity.pdbx_description
1 polymer ?
#
loop_
_entity_poly.entity_id
_entity_poly.type
_entity_poly.pdbx_seq_one_letter_code
_entity_poly.pdbx_strand_id
1 'polypeptide(L)' 'MIEKRHVHLPKLVDYGYIEWKQEAGVITKGPQFDEIRPLLEFLNERAE' A
#
# COMPACT_ATOMS: atom_id res chain seq x y z
N MET A 1 -22.92 10.22 4.44
CA MET A 1 -21.98 9.32 3.73
C MET A 1 -20.58 9.58 4.27
N ILE A 2 -19.84 8.56 4.68
CA ILE A 2 -18.43 8.71 5.06
C ILE A 2 -17.61 8.36 3.82
N GLU A 3 -17.16 9.39 3.10
CA GLU A 3 -16.18 9.24 2.04
C GLU A 3 -14.82 8.96 2.71
N LYS A 4 -14.33 7.72 2.60
CA LYS A 4 -12.96 7.40 2.98
C LYS A 4 -12.05 8.03 1.92
N ARG A 5 -11.71 9.32 2.08
CA ARG A 5 -10.61 9.90 1.31
C ARG A 5 -9.39 9.02 1.58
N HIS A 6 -8.88 8.40 0.53
CA HIS A 6 -7.73 7.50 0.63
C HIS A 6 -6.50 8.33 0.97
N VAL A 7 -6.34 8.72 2.24
CA VAL A 7 -5.26 9.62 2.69
C VAL A 7 -3.90 8.92 2.63
N HIS A 8 -3.91 7.58 2.71
CA HIS A 8 -2.68 6.78 2.83
C HIS A 8 -2.18 6.19 1.51
N LEU A 9 -3.05 6.01 0.50
CA LEU A 9 -2.61 5.47 -0.79
C LEU A 9 -1.63 6.40 -1.52
N PRO A 10 -1.86 7.73 -1.59
CA PRO A 10 -0.88 8.65 -2.17
C PRO A 10 0.50 8.52 -1.51
N LYS A 11 0.55 8.43 -0.18
CA LYS A 11 1.81 8.28 0.56
C LYS A 11 2.55 6.99 0.22
N LEU A 12 1.85 5.87 0.04
CA LEU A 12 2.48 4.60 -0.36
C LEU A 12 2.96 4.60 -1.82
N VAL A 13 2.31 5.39 -2.68
CA VAL A 13 2.77 5.66 -4.06
C VAL A 13 4.03 6.53 -4.04
N ASP A 14 4.05 7.59 -3.23
CA ASP A 14 5.19 8.51 -3.10
C ASP A 14 6.46 7.78 -2.63
N TYR A 15 6.32 6.79 -1.74
CA TYR A 15 7.43 5.93 -1.32
C TYR A 15 7.74 4.79 -2.31
N GLY A 16 6.97 4.62 -3.38
CA GLY A 16 7.21 3.57 -4.38
C GLY A 16 6.90 2.15 -3.89
N TYR A 17 6.15 2.00 -2.78
CA TYR A 17 5.76 0.69 -2.27
C TYR A 17 4.60 0.09 -3.03
N ILE A 18 3.70 0.93 -3.55
CA ILE A 18 2.60 0.50 -4.41
C ILE A 18 2.54 1.36 -5.67
N GLU A 19 1.94 0.82 -6.72
CA GLU A 19 1.39 1.61 -7.82
C GLU A 19 -0.13 1.61 -7.70
N TRP A 20 -0.76 2.76 -7.96
CA TRP A 20 -2.21 2.90 -7.84
C TRP A 20 -2.81 3.47 -9.12
N LYS A 21 -3.62 2.64 -9.80
CA LYS A 21 -4.44 3.04 -10.95
C LYS A 21 -5.81 3.47 -10.46
N GLN A 22 -5.96 4.75 -10.11
CA GLN A 22 -7.18 5.32 -9.54
C GLN A 22 -8.42 5.06 -10.39
N GLU A 23 -8.31 5.25 -11.70
CA GLU A 23 -9.39 5.08 -12.67
C GLU A 23 -9.92 3.63 -12.71
N ALA A 24 -9.03 2.66 -12.51
CA ALA A 24 -9.36 1.23 -12.51
C ALA A 24 -9.66 0.69 -11.11
N GLY A 25 -9.41 1.46 -10.05
CA GLY A 25 -9.50 0.98 -8.66
C GLY A 25 -8.50 -0.14 -8.33
N VAL A 26 -7.38 -0.22 -9.04
CA VAL A 26 -6.40 -1.31 -8.92
C VAL A 26 -5.13 -0.84 -8.22
N ILE A 27 -4.62 -1.65 -7.29
CA ILE A 27 -3.35 -1.46 -6.60
C ILE A 27 -2.42 -2.61 -6.96
N THR A 28 -1.17 -2.31 -7.33
CA THR A 28 -0.12 -3.28 -7.61
C THR A 28 1.13 -3.00 -6.77
N LYS A 29 2.05 -3.98 -6.70
CA LYS A 29 3.34 -3.81 -6.03
C LYS A 29 4.15 -2.75 -6.75
N GLY A 30 4.67 -1.78 -6.01
CA GLY A 30 5.59 -0.79 -6.52
C GLY A 30 7.04 -1.30 -6.55
N PRO A 31 7.94 -0.55 -7.17
CA PRO A 31 9.34 -0.96 -7.34
C PRO A 31 10.10 -1.17 -6.02
N GLN A 32 9.67 -0.51 -4.92
CA GLN A 32 10.28 -0.64 -3.59
C GLN A 32 9.54 -1.62 -2.67
N PHE A 33 8.55 -2.37 -3.18
CA PHE A 33 7.72 -3.24 -2.34
C PHE A 33 8.54 -4.28 -1.57
N ASP A 34 9.54 -4.88 -2.21
CA ASP A 34 10.34 -5.95 -1.60
C ASP A 34 11.22 -5.46 -0.44
N GLU A 35 11.49 -4.15 -0.35
CA GLU A 35 12.22 -3.56 0.79
C GLU A 35 11.41 -3.65 2.09
N ILE A 36 10.11 -3.36 2.02
CA ILE A 36 9.24 -3.38 3.20
C ILE A 36 8.57 -4.73 3.45
N ARG A 37 8.60 -5.64 2.47
CA ARG A 37 7.95 -6.95 2.55
C ARG A 37 8.28 -7.72 3.83
N PRO A 38 9.54 -7.84 4.28
CA PRO A 38 9.86 -8.59 5.49
C PRO A 38 9.19 -8.00 6.75
N LEU A 39 9.10 -6.67 6.84
CA LEU A 39 8.41 -6.01 7.94
C LEU A 39 6.90 -6.27 7.90
N LEU A 40 6.30 -6.22 6.70
CA LEU A 40 4.87 -6.51 6.52
C LEU A 40 4.53 -7.97 6.88
N GLU A 41 5.36 -8.92 6.46
CA GLU A 41 5.22 -10.34 6.79
C GLU A 41 5.32 -10.55 8.31
N PHE A 42 6.33 -9.98 8.95
CA PHE A 42 6.51 -10.03 10.41
C PHE A 42 5.33 -9.43 11.19
N LEU A 43 4.79 -8.29 10.75
CA LEU A 43 3.62 -7.67 11.39
C LEU A 43 2.37 -8.52 11.19
N ASN A 44 2.20 -9.14 10.03
CA ASN A 44 1.07 -10.00 9.72
C ASN A 44 1.07 -11.28 10.57
N GLU A 45 2.25 -11.87 10.82
CA GLU A 45 2.41 -13.02 11.71
C GLU A 45 2.03 -12.72 13.18
N ARG A 46 2.02 -11.45 13.57
CA ARG A 46 1.76 -11.00 14.96
C ARG A 46 0.40 -10.33 15.13
N ALA A 47 -0.40 -10.23 14.08
CA ALA A 47 -1.69 -9.55 14.10
C ALA A 47 -2.84 -10.42 14.67
N GLU A 48 -2.50 -11.56 15.30
CA GLU A 48 -3.45 -12.43 16.02
C GLU A 48 -3.45 -12.19 17.54
#